data_AF-A0A6G3SBB9-F1
#
_entry.id   AF-A0A6G3SBB9-F1
#
_cell.length_a   1.000
_cell.length_b   1.000
_cell.length_c   1.000
_cell.angle_alpha   90.00
_cell.angle_beta   90.00
_cell.angle_gamma   90.00
#
_symmetry.space_group_name_H-M   'P 1'
#
loop_
_entity.id
_entity.type
_entity.pdbx_description
1 polymer ?
#
loop_
_entity_poly.entity_id
_entity_poly.type
_entity_poly.pdbx_seq_one_letter_code
_entity_poly.pdbx_strand_id
1 'polypeptide(L)'
;MTTDPAPTSDPAASGRRIDTLSDLSAEQSAAVLALLADAARTDGQQAVSEQGRLQLRGGAREGIRHLLLTAGAELIGYAQLEDTDPVEAPAAELVVHPAHRGHGHG
;
A
#
# COMPACT_ATOMS: atom_id res chain seq x y z
N MET A 1 -8.73 3.57 45.47
CA MET A 1 -8.83 4.14 44.12
C MET A 1 -7.47 3.92 43.48
N THR A 2 -7.28 2.73 42.91
CA THR A 2 -5.99 2.28 42.36
C THR A 2 -5.92 2.78 40.93
N THR A 3 -4.96 3.65 40.64
CA THR A 3 -4.67 4.10 39.28
C THR A 3 -3.96 2.96 38.56
N ASP A 4 -4.57 2.44 37.50
CA ASP A 4 -3.94 1.51 36.56
C ASP A 4 -2.82 2.26 35.80
N PRO A 5 -1.62 1.69 35.64
CA PRO A 5 -0.63 2.26 34.75
C PRO A 5 -1.08 2.13 33.29
N ALA A 6 -0.96 3.23 32.54
CA ALA A 6 -1.15 3.25 31.10
C ALA A 6 -0.19 2.24 30.41
N PRO A 7 -0.62 1.55 29.33
CA PRO A 7 0.25 0.61 28.64
C PRO A 7 1.47 1.36 28.13
N THR A 8 2.64 0.92 28.59
CA THR A 8 3.93 1.38 28.08
C THR A 8 4.08 0.80 26.68
N SER A 9 4.01 1.65 25.66
CA SER A 9 4.25 1.24 24.28
C SER A 9 5.66 0.68 24.15
N ASP A 10 5.75 -0.59 23.76
CA ASP A 10 7.01 -1.27 23.49
C ASP A 10 7.65 -0.70 22.21
N PRO A 11 8.84 -0.10 22.25
CA PRO A 11 9.53 0.40 21.05
C PRO A 11 9.92 -0.72 20.07
N ALA A 12 9.82 -2.00 20.46
CA ALA A 12 9.96 -3.14 19.55
C ALA A 12 8.70 -3.44 18.71
N ALA A 13 7.55 -2.83 19.06
CA ALA A 13 6.28 -2.95 18.33
C ALA A 13 6.07 -1.82 17.30
N SER A 14 7.15 -1.20 16.82
CA SER A 14 7.16 -0.42 15.56
C SER A 14 7.05 -1.39 14.37
N GLY A 15 5.94 -2.14 14.36
CA GLY A 15 5.66 -3.22 13.45
C GLY A 15 5.22 -2.71 12.08
N ARG A 16 5.33 -3.62 11.13
CA ARG A 16 4.72 -3.49 9.81
C ARG A 16 3.21 -3.25 9.93
N ARG A 17 2.67 -2.25 9.25
CA ARG A 17 1.23 -1.91 9.22
C ARG A 17 0.70 -1.95 7.79
N ILE A 18 -0.54 -2.40 7.64
CA ILE A 18 -1.31 -2.31 6.38
C ILE A 18 -2.52 -1.42 6.64
N ASP A 19 -2.64 -0.33 5.89
CA ASP A 19 -3.85 0.48 5.84
C ASP A 19 -4.65 0.13 4.58
N THR A 20 -5.96 -0.10 4.72
CA THR A 20 -6.88 -0.32 3.59
C THR A 20 -7.76 0.91 3.41
N LEU A 21 -7.74 1.50 2.22
CA LEU A 21 -8.37 2.77 1.90
C LEU A 21 -9.21 2.65 0.64
N SER A 22 -10.35 3.36 0.59
CA SER A 22 -11.16 3.50 -0.62
C SER A 22 -10.70 4.67 -1.52
N ASP A 23 -9.85 5.56 -0.98
CA ASP A 23 -9.27 6.70 -1.68
C ASP A 23 -7.90 7.04 -1.07
N LEU A 24 -7.05 7.69 -1.84
CA LEU A 24 -5.74 8.16 -1.39
C LEU A 24 -5.73 9.69 -1.33
N SER A 25 -5.11 10.24 -0.29
CA SER A 25 -4.75 11.65 -0.27
C SER A 25 -3.74 11.95 -1.38
N ALA A 26 -3.62 13.21 -1.79
CA ALA A 26 -2.63 13.62 -2.79
C ALA A 26 -1.19 13.24 -2.38
N GLU A 27 -0.88 13.30 -1.08
CA GLU A 27 0.42 12.88 -0.54
C GLU A 27 0.62 11.36 -0.64
N GLN A 28 -0.40 10.57 -0.30
CA GLN A 28 -0.35 9.12 -0.42
C GLN A 28 -0.22 8.68 -1.88
N SER A 29 -0.98 9.27 -2.80
CA SER A 29 -0.85 9.00 -4.23
C SER A 29 0.54 9.34 -4.76
N ALA A 30 1.13 10.47 -4.34
CA ALA A 30 2.49 10.84 -4.71
C ALA A 30 3.53 9.83 -4.19
N ALA A 31 3.38 9.38 -2.93
CA ALA A 31 4.26 8.36 -2.34
C ALA A 31 4.15 7.01 -3.06
N VAL A 32 2.94 6.57 -3.42
CA VAL A 32 2.72 5.35 -4.20
C VAL A 32 3.34 5.46 -5.59
N LEU A 33 3.17 6.60 -6.27
CA LEU A 33 3.77 6.84 -7.59
C LEU A 33 5.31 6.82 -7.53
N ALA A 34 5.91 7.37 -6.47
CA ALA A 34 7.35 7.30 -6.23
C ALA A 34 7.81 5.85 -6.02
N LEU A 35 7.11 5.09 -5.17
CA LEU A 35 7.39 3.66 -4.94
C LEU A 35 7.33 2.84 -6.24
N LEU A 36 6.31 3.06 -7.07
CA LEU A 36 6.18 2.39 -8.37
C LEU A 36 7.33 2.75 -9.31
N ALA A 37 7.75 4.02 -9.35
CA ALA A 37 8.87 4.46 -10.15
C ALA A 37 10.19 3.82 -9.68
N ASP A 38 10.40 3.71 -8.38
CA ASP A 38 11.62 3.13 -7.79
C ASP A 38 11.72 1.62 -8.09
N ALA A 39 10.61 0.91 -7.94
CA ALA A 39 10.51 -0.48 -8.35
C ALA A 39 10.74 -0.66 -9.85
N ALA A 40 10.10 0.17 -10.70
CA ALA A 40 10.25 0.07 -12.15
C ALA A 40 11.67 0.35 -12.62
N ARG A 41 12.40 1.29 -11.98
CA ARG A 41 13.83 1.51 -12.28
C ARG A 41 14.69 0.30 -11.94
N THR A 42 14.33 -0.45 -10.91
CA THR A 42 15.07 -1.63 -10.46
C THR A 42 14.72 -2.87 -11.30
N ASP A 43 13.45 -3.04 -11.63
CA ASP A 43 12.91 -4.24 -12.26
C ASP A 43 12.84 -4.17 -13.80
N GLY A 44 12.98 -2.97 -14.36
CA GLY A 44 12.88 -2.72 -15.81
C GLY A 44 11.44 -2.74 -16.34
N GLN A 45 10.42 -2.87 -15.49
CA GLN A 45 9.01 -2.89 -15.86
C GLN A 45 8.11 -2.30 -14.77
N GLN A 46 6.91 -1.83 -15.15
CA GLN A 46 5.92 -1.32 -14.21
C GLN A 46 5.22 -2.47 -13.48
N ALA A 47 5.13 -2.38 -12.15
CA ALA A 47 4.41 -3.35 -11.32
C ALA A 47 2.88 -3.17 -11.37
N VAL A 48 2.42 -1.97 -11.75
CA VAL A 48 1.00 -1.63 -11.88
C VAL A 48 0.73 -1.10 -13.29
N SER A 49 -0.38 -1.56 -13.87
CA SER A 49 -0.91 -1.20 -15.18
C SER A 49 -1.10 0.31 -15.34
N GLU A 50 -1.17 0.78 -16.59
CA GLU A 50 -1.49 2.19 -16.85
C GLU A 50 -2.85 2.56 -16.24
N GLN A 51 -3.84 1.68 -16.35
CA GLN A 51 -5.16 1.89 -15.75
C GLN A 51 -5.06 2.08 -14.24
N GLY A 52 -4.40 1.16 -13.52
CA GLY A 52 -4.23 1.29 -12.07
C GLY A 52 -3.52 2.59 -11.68
N ARG A 53 -2.48 2.97 -12.44
CA ARG A 53 -1.79 4.26 -12.21
C ARG A 53 -2.65 5.48 -12.48
N LEU A 54 -3.56 5.44 -13.45
CA LEU A 54 -4.52 6.53 -13.69
C LEU A 54 -5.54 6.63 -12.55
N GLN A 55 -5.97 5.49 -11.99
CA GLN A 55 -6.90 5.45 -10.86
C GLN A 55 -6.33 6.11 -9.60
N LEU A 56 -5.01 6.05 -9.36
CA LEU A 56 -4.34 6.78 -8.27
C LEU A 56 -4.55 8.30 -8.30
N ARG A 57 -4.93 8.85 -9.47
CA ARG A 57 -5.19 10.29 -9.67
C ARG A 57 -6.68 10.63 -9.66
N GLY A 58 -7.55 9.62 -9.66
CA GLY A 58 -8.98 9.74 -9.98
C GLY A 58 -9.93 9.89 -8.79
N GLY A 59 -9.43 9.90 -7.55
CA GLY A 59 -10.25 9.85 -6.34
C GLY A 59 -10.92 8.48 -6.13
N ALA A 60 -11.75 8.38 -5.09
CA ALA A 60 -12.46 7.14 -4.75
C ALA A 60 -13.26 6.58 -5.93
N ARG A 61 -13.11 5.27 -6.18
CA ARG A 61 -13.87 4.52 -7.18
C ARG A 61 -14.46 3.27 -6.54
N GLU A 62 -15.71 2.98 -6.88
CA GLU A 62 -16.40 1.81 -6.37
C GLU A 62 -15.61 0.53 -6.66
N GLY A 63 -15.50 -0.32 -5.63
CA GLY A 63 -14.77 -1.59 -5.57
C GLY A 63 -13.30 -1.59 -5.98
N ILE A 64 -12.66 -0.41 -6.02
CA ILE A 64 -11.22 -0.29 -5.89
C ILE A 64 -10.87 -0.13 -4.40
N ARG A 65 -9.90 -0.91 -3.92
CA ARG A 65 -9.31 -0.76 -2.60
C ARG A 65 -7.79 -0.60 -2.73
N HIS A 66 -7.24 0.36 -1.99
CA HIS A 66 -5.81 0.62 -1.91
C HIS A 66 -5.28 0.06 -0.59
N LEU A 67 -4.19 -0.71 -0.66
CA LEU A 67 -3.49 -1.22 0.51
C LEU A 67 -2.12 -0.53 0.58
N LEU A 68 -1.86 0.19 1.67
CA LEU A 68 -0.58 0.83 1.94
C LEU A 68 0.16 0.04 3.01
N LEU A 69 1.34 -0.49 2.66
CA LEU A 69 2.20 -1.20 3.58
C LEU A 69 3.30 -0.28 4.09
N THR A 70 3.31 -0.02 5.39
CA THR A 70 4.35 0.79 6.04
C THR A 70 5.19 -0.04 7.02
N ALA A 71 6.46 0.29 7.13
CA ALA A 71 7.36 -0.14 8.19
C ALA A 71 7.88 1.11 8.91
N GLY A 72 7.41 1.34 10.14
CA GLY A 72 7.60 2.64 10.80
C GLY A 72 6.87 3.74 10.01
N ALA A 73 7.61 4.76 9.56
CA ALA A 73 7.06 5.86 8.76
C ALA A 73 7.26 5.69 7.24
N GLU A 74 7.94 4.63 6.82
CA GLU A 74 8.29 4.41 5.42
C GLU A 74 7.22 3.58 4.71
N LEU A 75 6.76 4.04 3.53
CA LEU A 75 5.90 3.26 2.65
C LEU A 75 6.75 2.26 1.85
N ILE A 76 6.66 0.99 2.21
CA ILE A 76 7.48 -0.09 1.63
C ILE A 76 6.69 -1.00 0.67
N GLY A 77 5.38 -0.81 0.55
CA GLY A 77 4.56 -1.58 -0.38
C GLY A 77 3.22 -0.92 -0.69
N TYR A 78 2.69 -1.25 -1.85
CA TYR A 78 1.37 -0.84 -2.32
C TYR A 78 0.68 -2.02 -3.01
N ALA A 79 -0.62 -2.17 -2.79
CA ALA A 79 -1.45 -3.00 -3.64
C ALA A 79 -2.76 -2.30 -4.00
N GLN A 80 -3.24 -2.57 -5.21
CA GLN A 80 -4.56 -2.21 -5.67
C GLN A 80 -5.38 -3.48 -5.85
N LEU A 81 -6.57 -3.53 -5.26
CA LEU A 81 -7.53 -4.61 -5.44
C LEU A 81 -8.76 -4.09 -6.16
N GLU A 82 -9.12 -4.73 -7.26
CA GLU A 82 -10.33 -4.50 -8.04
C GLU A 82 -11.24 -5.72 -7.91
N ASP A 83 -12.44 -5.49 -7.38
CA ASP A 83 -13.38 -6.54 -6.95
C ASP A 83 -14.82 -6.21 -7.43
N THR A 84 -14.93 -5.43 -8.52
CA THR A 84 -16.19 -4.91 -9.04
C THR A 84 -16.77 -5.69 -10.20
N ASP A 85 -15.99 -6.52 -10.89
CA ASP A 85 -16.51 -7.25 -12.04
C ASP A 85 -17.36 -8.44 -11.57
N PRO A 86 -18.67 -8.49 -11.88
CA PRO A 86 -19.52 -9.59 -11.45
C PRO A 86 -19.29 -10.89 -12.24
N VAL A 87 -18.48 -10.84 -13.30
CA VAL A 87 -18.17 -11.95 -14.22
C VAL A 87 -16.71 -12.36 -14.10
N GLU A 88 -15.79 -11.40 -14.07
CA GLU A 88 -14.36 -11.65 -13.93
C GLU A 88 -13.94 -11.89 -12.47
N ALA A 89 -12.84 -12.61 -12.29
CA ALA A 89 -12.28 -12.83 -10.97
C ALA A 89 -11.66 -11.52 -10.43
N PRO A 90 -11.66 -11.31 -9.10
CA PRO A 90 -11.00 -10.16 -8.51
C PRO A 90 -9.51 -10.11 -8.90
N ALA A 91 -9.04 -8.91 -9.26
CA ALA A 91 -7.67 -8.69 -9.68
C ALA A 91 -6.91 -7.87 -8.64
N ALA A 92 -5.67 -8.26 -8.36
CA ALA A 92 -4.77 -7.49 -7.51
C ALA A 92 -3.46 -7.20 -8.23
N GLU A 93 -3.05 -5.94 -8.19
CA GLU A 93 -1.74 -5.49 -8.68
C GLU A 93 -0.95 -4.94 -7.49
N LEU A 94 0.29 -5.39 -7.28
CA LEU A 94 1.06 -5.04 -6.09
C LEU A 94 2.53 -4.79 -6.38
N VAL A 95 3.14 -3.99 -5.50
CA VAL A 95 4.58 -3.73 -5.47
C VAL A 95 5.09 -3.74 -4.04
N VAL A 96 6.26 -4.32 -3.84
CA VAL A 96 7.07 -4.16 -2.63
C VAL A 96 8.36 -3.45 -3.04
N HIS A 97 8.76 -2.44 -2.24
CA HIS A 97 10.00 -1.69 -2.43
C HIS A 97 11.17 -2.67 -2.57
N PRO A 98 12.03 -2.56 -3.61
CA PRO A 98 13.07 -3.55 -3.88
C PRO A 98 13.95 -3.92 -2.68
N ALA A 99 14.34 -2.94 -1.87
CA ALA A 99 15.16 -3.16 -0.68
C ALA A 99 14.46 -3.94 0.46
N HIS A 100 13.13 -4.08 0.41
CA HIS A 100 12.33 -4.77 1.45
C HIS A 100 11.79 -6.13 0.99
N ARG A 101 12.14 -6.59 -0.22
CA ARG A 101 11.72 -7.91 -0.72
C ARG A 101 12.38 -9.06 0.03
N GLY A 102 11.75 -10.23 0.03
CA GLY A 102 12.24 -11.43 0.73
C GLY A 102 11.86 -11.52 2.21
N HIS A 103 11.05 -10.60 2.73
CA HIS A 103 10.63 -10.54 4.14
C HIS A 103 9.14 -10.87 4.37
N GLY A 104 8.47 -11.52 3.40
CA GLY A 104 7.05 -11.89 3.52
C GLY A 104 6.08 -10.71 3.50
N HIS A 105 6.39 -9.68 2.70
CA HIS A 105 5.56 -8.48 2.49
C HIS A 105 4.60 -8.56 1.31
N GLY A 106 4.91 -9.42 0.33
CA GLY A 106 4.06 -9.68 -0.84
C GLY A 106 3.04 -10.77 -0.60
#